data_AF-A0A7N0SW55-F1
#
_entry.id   AF-A0A7N0SW55-F1
#
_cell.length_a   1.000
_cell.length_b   1.000
_cell.length_c   1.000
_cell.angle_alpha   90.00
_cell.angle_beta   90.00
_cell.angle_gamma   90.00
#
_symmetry.space_group_name_H-M   'P 1'
#
loop_
_entity.id
_entity.type
_entity.pdbx_description
1 polymer ?
#
loop_
_entity_poly.entity_id
_entity_poly.type
_entity_poly.pdbx_seq_one_letter_code
_entity_poly.pdbx_strand_id
1 'polypeptide(L)'
;MERSGLTGTFAQENLLFQKKILERSGLRESTYLPDAVLRVPPNPCMAEARKEAEAVMFGAVDQLLEKTKVNPKDIGILIVTCSLFNPTPSLSAMVINHYKLRGNIRSFNLGGMGCSAGLISIDLAKDLLQVRPNSYALVISMENITLNWYFGNERSVLVSNCLFRMGCDRFRSNERLVHTVRTNKASDDKCFSCVTQEEDKEGNVGVSLSKDLMAVAGDALKTNITTLGPLVLPTSEQLLYFATLVGRKLLKMKVKPYHEWMRKIHGWMRSTPSLSVVPKISLIDA
;
A
#
# COMPACT_ATOMS: atom_id res chain seq x y z
N MET A 1 -22.05 11.81 -2.78
CA MET A 1 -22.48 12.98 -1.99
C MET A 1 -23.95 12.92 -1.60
N GLU A 2 -24.88 12.65 -2.53
CA GLU A 2 -26.31 12.53 -2.21
C GLU A 2 -26.59 11.55 -1.07
N ARG A 3 -26.06 10.32 -1.16
CA ARG A 3 -26.19 9.31 -0.10
C ARG A 3 -25.68 9.77 1.27
N SER A 4 -24.54 10.47 1.31
CA SER A 4 -23.98 11.05 2.54
C SER A 4 -24.84 12.17 3.14
N GLY A 5 -25.60 12.90 2.31
CA GLY A 5 -26.59 13.87 2.78
C GLY A 5 -27.82 13.19 3.40
N LEU A 6 -28.24 12.04 2.84
CA LEU A 6 -29.38 11.27 3.35
C LEU A 6 -29.10 10.61 4.71
N THR A 7 -27.84 10.39 5.10
CA THR A 7 -27.52 9.81 6.41
C THR A 7 -27.71 10.79 7.57
N GLY A 8 -27.77 12.10 7.30
CA GLY A 8 -27.89 13.14 8.33
C GLY A 8 -26.70 13.28 9.27
N THR A 9 -25.59 12.58 8.99
CA THR A 9 -24.43 12.47 9.91
C THR A 9 -23.52 13.70 9.85
N PHE A 10 -23.34 14.27 8.67
CA PHE A 10 -22.35 15.32 8.43
C PHE A 10 -23.02 16.70 8.36
N ALA A 11 -22.39 17.71 8.99
CA ALA A 11 -22.79 19.09 8.84
C ALA A 11 -22.71 19.54 7.37
N GLN A 12 -23.57 20.46 6.95
CA GLN A 12 -23.66 20.91 5.55
C GLN A 12 -22.32 21.45 5.02
N GLU A 13 -21.57 22.17 5.85
CA GLU A 13 -20.23 22.66 5.51
C GLU A 13 -19.22 21.53 5.28
N ASN A 14 -19.34 20.44 6.02
CA ASN A 14 -18.46 19.27 5.89
C ASN A 14 -18.83 18.42 4.68
N LEU A 15 -20.11 18.37 4.28
CA LEU A 15 -20.51 17.80 3.00
C LEU A 15 -19.90 18.57 1.82
N LEU A 16 -19.92 19.91 1.87
CA LEU A 16 -19.29 20.74 0.85
C LEU A 16 -17.76 20.57 0.83
N PHE A 17 -17.14 20.45 2.00
CA PHE A 17 -15.71 20.16 2.13
C PHE A 17 -15.34 18.81 1.49
N GLN A 18 -16.06 17.73 1.83
CA GLN A 18 -15.86 16.40 1.24
C GLN A 18 -16.04 16.44 -0.28
N LYS A 19 -17.10 17.09 -0.78
CA LYS A 19 -17.34 17.25 -2.22
C LYS A 19 -16.15 17.90 -2.92
N LYS A 20 -15.62 19.00 -2.36
CA LYS A 20 -14.47 19.73 -2.91
C LYS A 20 -13.20 18.87 -2.94
N ILE A 21 -12.98 18.02 -1.92
CA ILE A 21 -11.84 17.09 -1.92
C ILE A 21 -12.03 16.04 -3.00
N LEU A 22 -13.20 15.40 -3.09
CA LEU A 22 -13.48 14.36 -4.08
C LEU A 22 -13.22 14.87 -5.51
N GLU A 23 -13.71 16.06 -5.85
CA GLU A 23 -13.51 16.70 -7.15
C GLU A 23 -12.03 17.01 -7.48
N ARG A 24 -11.17 17.15 -6.46
CA ARG A 24 -9.75 17.53 -6.60
C ARG A 24 -8.77 16.40 -6.26
N SER A 25 -9.26 15.28 -5.79
CA SER A 25 -8.46 14.15 -5.29
C SER A 25 -7.71 13.40 -6.40
N GLY A 26 -8.12 13.58 -7.66
CA GLY A 26 -7.57 12.82 -8.79
C GLY A 26 -7.97 11.34 -8.79
N LEU A 27 -8.93 10.94 -7.94
CA LEU A 27 -9.49 9.59 -7.95
C LEU A 27 -10.25 9.34 -9.26
N ARG A 28 -10.01 8.17 -9.84
CA ARG A 28 -10.70 7.73 -11.05
C ARG A 28 -12.10 7.23 -10.71
N GLU A 29 -12.99 7.26 -11.70
CA GLU A 29 -14.34 6.68 -11.59
C GLU A 29 -14.33 5.17 -11.34
N SER A 30 -13.20 4.50 -11.62
CA SER A 30 -12.99 3.07 -11.35
C SER A 30 -12.65 2.75 -9.90
N THR A 31 -12.83 3.69 -8.95
CA THR A 31 -12.60 3.46 -7.52
C THR A 31 -13.92 3.20 -6.80
N TYR A 32 -13.90 2.34 -5.79
CA TYR A 32 -15.11 1.85 -5.14
C TYR A 32 -15.07 2.06 -3.62
N LEU A 33 -16.26 2.16 -3.03
CA LEU A 33 -16.52 2.13 -1.59
C LEU A 33 -17.30 0.85 -1.27
N PRO A 34 -17.21 0.30 -0.04
CA PRO A 34 -17.94 -0.89 0.34
C PRO A 34 -19.44 -0.63 0.34
N ASP A 35 -20.20 -1.67 -0.04
CA ASP A 35 -21.66 -1.64 -0.01
C ASP A 35 -22.19 -1.18 1.36
N ALA A 36 -21.54 -1.61 2.44
CA ALA A 36 -21.88 -1.24 3.82
C ALA A 36 -21.88 0.27 4.09
N VAL A 37 -20.93 1.00 3.49
CA VAL A 37 -20.83 2.46 3.57
C VAL A 37 -21.79 3.14 2.61
N LEU A 38 -22.08 2.50 1.47
CA LEU A 38 -22.95 3.03 0.43
C LEU A 38 -24.45 2.87 0.70
N ARG A 39 -24.85 2.09 1.73
CA ARG A 39 -26.25 1.92 2.16
C ARG A 39 -26.76 3.17 2.91
N VAL A 40 -28.08 3.32 2.95
CA VAL A 40 -28.78 4.38 3.70
C VAL A 40 -29.86 3.72 4.57
N PRO A 41 -29.67 3.64 5.91
CA PRO A 41 -28.48 4.04 6.65
C PRO A 41 -27.27 3.11 6.37
N PRO A 42 -26.03 3.61 6.55
CA PRO A 42 -24.83 2.77 6.50
C PRO A 42 -24.90 1.64 7.54
N ASN A 43 -24.32 0.48 7.21
CA ASN A 43 -24.28 -0.68 8.11
C ASN A 43 -22.87 -1.25 8.26
N PRO A 44 -21.91 -0.47 8.80
CA PRO A 44 -20.57 -0.96 9.06
C PRO A 44 -20.62 -1.99 10.20
N CYS A 45 -20.39 -3.25 9.88
CA CYS A 45 -20.34 -4.33 10.88
C CYS A 45 -19.30 -5.39 10.50
N MET A 46 -18.94 -6.25 11.46
CA MET A 46 -17.95 -7.31 11.26
C MET A 46 -18.31 -8.25 10.10
N ALA A 47 -19.60 -8.52 9.88
CA ALA A 47 -20.05 -9.38 8.79
C ALA A 47 -19.79 -8.73 7.42
N GLU A 48 -20.11 -7.45 7.27
CA GLU A 48 -19.85 -6.72 6.02
C GLU A 48 -18.35 -6.50 5.79
N ALA A 49 -17.57 -6.25 6.84
CA ALA A 49 -16.12 -6.14 6.73
C ALA A 49 -15.47 -7.45 6.29
N ARG A 50 -15.92 -8.59 6.83
CA ARG A 50 -15.49 -9.92 6.34
C ARG A 50 -15.89 -10.11 4.89
N LYS A 51 -17.12 -9.73 4.51
CA LYS A 51 -17.60 -9.82 3.12
C LYS A 51 -16.74 -9.00 2.15
N GLU A 52 -16.37 -7.77 2.51
CA GLU A 52 -15.42 -6.95 1.75
C GLU A 52 -14.08 -7.66 1.60
N ALA A 53 -13.50 -8.11 2.73
CA ALA A 53 -12.20 -8.78 2.71
C ALA A 53 -12.20 -10.05 1.85
N GLU A 54 -13.25 -10.88 1.94
CA GLU A 54 -13.40 -12.09 1.12
C GLU A 54 -13.52 -11.75 -0.36
N ALA A 55 -14.40 -10.80 -0.73
CA ALA A 55 -14.60 -10.42 -2.12
C ALA A 55 -13.30 -9.91 -2.76
N VAL A 56 -12.55 -9.08 -2.03
CA VAL A 56 -11.29 -8.48 -2.49
C VAL A 56 -10.18 -9.52 -2.56
N MET A 57 -9.93 -10.26 -1.47
CA MET A 57 -8.83 -11.24 -1.42
C MET A 57 -9.07 -12.41 -2.36
N PHE A 58 -10.26 -13.02 -2.33
CA PHE A 58 -10.52 -14.23 -3.11
C PHE A 58 -10.62 -13.91 -4.60
N GLY A 59 -11.29 -12.81 -4.96
CA GLY A 59 -11.36 -12.38 -6.36
C GLY A 59 -9.99 -12.10 -6.98
N ALA A 60 -9.03 -11.60 -6.18
CA ALA A 60 -7.67 -11.36 -6.64
C ALA A 60 -6.83 -12.64 -6.71
N VAL A 61 -6.93 -13.52 -5.70
CA VAL A 61 -6.21 -14.80 -5.67
C VAL A 61 -6.71 -15.75 -6.77
N ASP A 62 -8.01 -15.79 -7.04
CA ASP A 62 -8.59 -16.60 -8.12
C ASP A 62 -8.00 -16.23 -9.48
N GLN A 63 -8.01 -14.93 -9.80
CA GLN A 63 -7.42 -14.42 -11.04
C GLN A 63 -5.92 -14.71 -11.15
N LEU A 64 -5.19 -14.67 -10.03
CA LEU A 64 -3.76 -14.97 -9.98
C LEU A 64 -3.49 -16.46 -10.23
N LEU A 65 -4.20 -17.35 -9.55
CA LEU A 65 -4.07 -18.80 -9.72
C LEU A 65 -4.49 -19.23 -11.13
N GLU A 66 -5.54 -18.62 -11.67
CA GLU A 66 -5.98 -18.88 -13.03
C GLU A 66 -4.91 -18.53 -14.07
N LYS A 67 -4.20 -17.40 -13.90
CA LYS A 67 -3.15 -16.96 -14.82
C LYS A 67 -1.85 -17.75 -14.67
N THR A 68 -1.45 -18.01 -13.43
CA THR A 68 -0.15 -18.63 -13.14
C THR A 68 -0.19 -20.16 -13.23
N LYS A 69 -1.40 -20.74 -13.17
CA LYS A 69 -1.63 -22.19 -13.11
C LYS A 69 -0.88 -22.87 -11.95
N VAL A 70 -0.55 -22.12 -10.91
CA VAL A 70 0.10 -22.64 -9.69
C VAL A 70 -0.95 -23.42 -8.89
N ASN A 71 -0.59 -24.62 -8.43
CA ASN A 71 -1.44 -25.36 -7.52
C ASN A 71 -1.41 -24.67 -6.13
N PRO A 72 -2.55 -24.37 -5.50
CA PRO A 72 -2.58 -23.80 -4.15
C PRO A 72 -1.75 -24.58 -3.12
N LYS A 73 -1.61 -25.91 -3.29
CA LYS A 73 -0.78 -26.74 -2.40
C LYS A 73 0.74 -26.52 -2.55
N ASP A 74 1.18 -25.91 -3.64
CA ASP A 74 2.59 -25.56 -3.85
C ASP A 74 2.96 -24.24 -3.14
N ILE A 75 1.96 -23.47 -2.71
CA ILE A 75 2.16 -22.23 -1.96
C ILE A 75 2.65 -22.56 -0.57
N GLY A 76 3.83 -22.06 -0.24
CA GLY A 76 4.51 -22.38 1.00
C GLY A 76 4.67 -21.25 1.99
N ILE A 77 4.51 -20.02 1.50
CA ILE A 77 4.53 -18.79 2.29
C ILE A 77 3.29 -17.99 1.91
N LEU A 78 2.53 -17.55 2.90
CA LEU A 78 1.41 -16.64 2.74
C LEU A 78 1.65 -15.42 3.63
N ILE A 79 1.63 -14.23 3.02
CA ILE A 79 1.71 -12.96 3.73
C ILE A 79 0.47 -12.18 3.35
N VAL A 80 -0.38 -11.88 4.34
CA VAL A 80 -1.56 -11.02 4.15
C VAL A 80 -1.36 -9.73 4.91
N THR A 81 -1.58 -8.59 4.27
CA THR A 81 -1.52 -7.29 4.92
C THR A 81 -2.86 -6.58 4.87
N CYS A 82 -3.25 -6.02 6.01
CA CYS A 82 -4.38 -5.12 6.15
C CYS A 82 -4.16 -4.22 7.36
N SER A 83 -4.17 -2.90 7.16
CA SER A 83 -3.77 -1.99 8.23
C SER A 83 -4.85 -1.88 9.30
N LEU A 84 -6.11 -1.73 8.88
CA LEU A 84 -7.20 -1.31 9.75
C LEU A 84 -8.24 -2.41 10.05
N PHE A 85 -8.06 -3.63 9.53
CA PHE A 85 -8.95 -4.76 9.84
C PHE A 85 -8.18 -6.06 10.11
N ASN A 86 -8.10 -6.44 11.39
CA ASN A 86 -7.35 -7.60 11.86
C ASN A 86 -8.25 -8.50 12.74
N PRO A 87 -9.20 -9.25 12.14
CA PRO A 87 -10.17 -10.06 12.87
C PRO A 87 -9.53 -11.33 13.47
N THR A 88 -10.27 -11.98 14.38
CA THR A 88 -10.02 -13.37 14.80
C THR A 88 -11.16 -14.26 14.26
N PRO A 89 -10.89 -15.33 13.49
CA PRO A 89 -9.61 -15.73 12.91
C PRO A 89 -9.06 -14.69 11.91
N SER A 90 -7.74 -14.70 11.69
CA SER A 90 -7.03 -13.73 10.84
C SER A 90 -7.41 -13.86 9.36
N LEU A 91 -7.10 -12.82 8.58
CA LEU A 91 -7.30 -12.82 7.13
C LEU A 91 -6.48 -13.91 6.45
N SER A 92 -5.23 -14.11 6.89
CA SER A 92 -4.39 -15.21 6.42
C SER A 92 -5.04 -16.59 6.70
N ALA A 93 -5.67 -16.78 7.86
CA ALA A 93 -6.38 -18.01 8.17
C ALA A 93 -7.63 -18.20 7.29
N MET A 94 -8.34 -17.12 6.96
CA MET A 94 -9.46 -17.16 6.01
C MET A 94 -9.01 -17.65 4.64
N VAL A 95 -7.90 -17.12 4.11
CA VAL A 95 -7.31 -17.55 2.82
C VAL A 95 -6.87 -19.02 2.86
N ILE A 96 -6.18 -19.44 3.93
CA ILE A 96 -5.75 -20.84 4.10
C ILE A 96 -6.95 -21.79 4.09
N ASN A 97 -7.99 -21.44 4.84
CA ASN A 97 -9.20 -22.25 4.93
C ASN A 97 -9.97 -22.29 3.61
N HIS A 98 -10.05 -21.17 2.88
CA HIS A 98 -10.78 -21.08 1.62
C HIS A 98 -10.12 -21.92 0.52
N TYR A 99 -8.81 -21.71 0.28
CA TYR A 99 -8.06 -22.38 -0.78
C TYR A 99 -7.51 -23.75 -0.42
N LYS A 100 -7.76 -24.21 0.83
CA LYS A 100 -7.24 -25.49 1.36
C LYS A 100 -5.72 -25.61 1.15
N LEU A 101 -5.02 -24.53 1.52
CA LEU A 101 -3.55 -24.48 1.44
C LEU A 101 -2.93 -25.57 2.33
N ARG A 102 -1.68 -25.93 2.04
CA ARG A 102 -0.98 -27.02 2.74
C ARG A 102 -0.85 -26.76 4.25
N GLY A 103 -0.93 -27.81 5.06
CA GLY A 103 -0.91 -27.71 6.53
C GLY A 103 0.39 -27.21 7.14
N ASN A 104 1.52 -27.26 6.41
CA ASN A 104 2.82 -26.74 6.84
C ASN A 104 3.17 -25.37 6.24
N ILE A 105 2.16 -24.61 5.79
CA ILE A 105 2.35 -23.26 5.26
C ILE A 105 2.89 -22.31 6.34
N ARG A 106 3.75 -21.37 5.95
CA ARG A 106 4.16 -20.25 6.81
C ARG A 106 3.25 -19.06 6.54
N SER A 107 2.38 -18.75 7.49
CA SER A 107 1.37 -17.70 7.34
C SER A 107 1.65 -16.50 8.24
N PHE A 108 1.64 -15.31 7.66
CA PHE A 108 1.84 -14.04 8.36
C PHE A 108 0.66 -13.12 8.09
N ASN A 109 0.14 -12.47 9.14
CA ASN A 109 -0.88 -11.45 9.04
C ASN A 109 -0.31 -10.15 9.59
N LEU A 110 -0.15 -9.16 8.72
CA LEU A 110 0.58 -7.93 9.00
C LEU A 110 -0.40 -6.76 9.04
N GLY A 111 -0.40 -6.00 10.15
CA GLY A 111 -1.31 -4.86 10.36
C GLY A 111 -0.57 -3.60 10.82
N GLY A 112 -1.28 -2.46 10.79
CA GLY A 112 -0.77 -1.18 11.29
C GLY A 112 0.39 -0.53 10.52
N MET A 113 0.70 -0.98 9.30
CA MET A 113 1.83 -0.46 8.51
C MET A 113 1.43 0.51 7.39
N GLY A 114 0.12 0.70 7.19
CA GLY A 114 -0.43 1.62 6.19
C GLY A 114 0.00 1.26 4.78
N CYS A 115 0.05 2.27 3.91
CA CYS A 115 0.37 2.10 2.48
C CYS A 115 1.78 1.53 2.19
N SER A 116 2.64 1.39 3.20
CA SER A 116 3.97 0.78 3.03
C SER A 116 3.96 -0.75 3.16
N ALA A 117 2.85 -1.33 3.62
CA ALA A 117 2.73 -2.75 3.97
C ALA A 117 3.00 -3.69 2.78
N GLY A 118 2.62 -3.32 1.56
CA GLY A 118 2.88 -4.09 0.35
C GLY A 118 4.38 -4.34 0.13
N LEU A 119 5.17 -3.27 0.05
CA LEU A 119 6.63 -3.36 -0.11
C LEU A 119 7.32 -4.07 1.07
N ILE A 120 6.85 -3.84 2.30
CA ILE A 120 7.38 -4.54 3.49
C ILE A 120 7.15 -6.05 3.37
N SER A 121 6.01 -6.46 2.83
CA SER A 121 5.67 -7.86 2.64
C SER A 121 6.47 -8.53 1.53
N ILE A 122 6.78 -7.78 0.48
CA ILE A 122 7.67 -8.25 -0.59
C ILE A 122 9.08 -8.48 -0.04
N ASP A 123 9.59 -7.56 0.78
CA ASP A 123 10.90 -7.69 1.43
C ASP A 123 10.94 -8.92 2.35
N LEU A 124 9.89 -9.11 3.17
CA LEU A 124 9.73 -10.30 4.00
C LEU A 124 9.65 -11.59 3.16
N ALA A 125 8.88 -11.59 2.07
CA ALA A 125 8.76 -12.75 1.18
C ALA A 125 10.12 -13.14 0.58
N LYS A 126 10.89 -12.13 0.15
CA LYS A 126 12.23 -12.32 -0.39
C LYS A 126 13.15 -13.01 0.62
N ASP A 127 13.21 -12.52 1.86
CA ASP A 127 14.06 -13.11 2.90
C ASP A 127 13.62 -14.54 3.25
N LEU A 128 12.31 -14.80 3.31
CA LEU A 128 11.79 -16.15 3.56
C LEU A 128 12.10 -17.14 2.43
N LEU A 129 12.08 -16.67 1.17
CA LEU A 129 12.41 -17.48 0.01
C LEU A 129 13.91 -17.81 -0.10
N GLN A 130 14.79 -16.97 0.46
CA GLN A 130 16.22 -17.30 0.54
C GLN A 130 16.48 -18.54 1.41
N VAL A 131 15.70 -18.72 2.48
CA VAL A 131 15.83 -19.87 3.40
C VAL A 131 14.98 -21.07 2.96
N ARG A 132 14.01 -20.85 2.06
CA ARG A 132 13.08 -21.90 1.58
C ARG A 132 13.13 -22.02 0.06
N PRO A 133 14.14 -22.72 -0.49
CA PRO A 133 14.23 -22.94 -1.93
C PRO A 133 13.01 -23.74 -2.44
N ASN A 134 12.65 -23.55 -3.70
CA ASN A 134 11.55 -24.25 -4.38
C ASN A 134 10.16 -24.08 -3.72
N SER A 135 9.90 -22.94 -3.08
CA SER A 135 8.60 -22.59 -2.54
C SER A 135 8.00 -21.42 -3.31
N TYR A 136 6.67 -21.35 -3.38
CA TYR A 136 5.96 -20.14 -3.78
C TYR A 136 5.59 -19.30 -2.57
N ALA A 137 5.70 -17.98 -2.73
CA ALA A 137 5.20 -17.00 -1.78
C ALA A 137 4.02 -16.26 -2.41
N LEU A 138 2.89 -16.28 -1.71
CA LEU A 138 1.70 -15.50 -2.02
C LEU A 138 1.66 -14.30 -1.08
N VAL A 139 1.72 -13.10 -1.65
CA VAL A 139 1.55 -11.85 -0.92
C VAL A 139 0.23 -11.24 -1.33
N ILE A 140 -0.61 -10.93 -0.34
CA ILE A 140 -1.91 -10.29 -0.51
C ILE A 140 -1.88 -9.00 0.30
N SER A 141 -1.90 -7.86 -0.37
CA SER A 141 -2.05 -6.56 0.28
C SER A 141 -3.38 -5.94 -0.12
N MET A 142 -4.19 -5.63 0.88
CA MET A 142 -5.52 -5.07 0.73
C MET A 142 -5.83 -4.18 1.93
N GLU A 143 -6.70 -3.20 1.75
CA GLU A 143 -7.19 -2.38 2.85
C GLU A 143 -8.71 -2.55 2.98
N ASN A 144 -9.18 -2.68 4.23
CA ASN A 144 -10.60 -2.81 4.52
C ASN A 144 -11.11 -1.52 5.15
N ILE A 145 -12.05 -0.87 4.46
CA ILE A 145 -12.53 0.45 4.87
C ILE A 145 -13.93 0.40 5.49
N THR A 146 -14.63 -0.75 5.47
CA THR A 146 -15.99 -0.88 6.00
C THR A 146 -16.11 -0.42 7.46
N LEU A 147 -15.22 -0.86 8.36
CA LEU A 147 -15.32 -0.53 9.79
C LEU A 147 -14.61 0.77 10.17
N ASN A 148 -13.85 1.35 9.26
CA ASN A 148 -13.01 2.52 9.54
C ASN A 148 -13.56 3.80 8.87
N TRP A 149 -14.83 3.75 8.45
CA TRP A 149 -15.51 4.93 7.95
C TRP A 149 -15.76 5.91 9.10
N TYR A 150 -15.26 7.13 8.97
CA TYR A 150 -15.40 8.14 10.00
C TYR A 150 -16.78 8.80 9.93
N PHE A 151 -17.53 8.77 11.04
CA PHE A 151 -18.87 9.34 11.15
C PHE A 151 -18.91 10.70 11.86
N GLY A 152 -17.76 11.27 12.25
CA GLY A 152 -17.70 12.58 12.88
C GLY A 152 -17.54 13.75 11.91
N ASN A 153 -17.30 14.94 12.47
CA ASN A 153 -17.26 16.21 11.75
C ASN A 153 -15.88 16.90 11.76
N GLU A 154 -14.83 16.22 12.23
CA GLU A 154 -13.46 16.76 12.20
C GLU A 154 -12.86 16.68 10.79
N ARG A 155 -12.50 17.85 10.24
CA ARG A 155 -12.05 17.96 8.84
C ARG A 155 -10.76 17.22 8.53
N SER A 156 -9.81 17.15 9.47
CA SER A 156 -8.55 16.40 9.31
C SER A 156 -8.79 14.91 9.11
N VAL A 157 -9.78 14.36 9.80
CA VAL A 157 -10.16 12.94 9.74
C VAL A 157 -11.06 12.66 8.53
N LEU A 158 -11.98 13.57 8.19
CA LEU A 158 -12.86 13.46 7.01
C LEU A 158 -12.11 13.33 5.67
N VAL A 159 -10.85 13.79 5.60
CA VAL A 159 -10.01 13.58 4.42
C VAL A 159 -9.84 12.08 4.13
N SER A 160 -9.74 11.23 5.16
CA SER A 160 -9.56 9.78 4.99
C SER A 160 -10.75 9.13 4.27
N ASN A 161 -11.99 9.46 4.62
CA ASN A 161 -13.21 9.03 3.90
C ASN A 161 -13.17 9.43 2.41
N CYS A 162 -12.58 10.58 2.10
CA CYS A 162 -12.50 11.07 0.73
C CYS A 162 -11.41 10.38 -0.09
N LEU A 163 -10.32 9.91 0.53
CA LEU A 163 -9.16 9.36 -0.15
C LEU A 163 -9.16 7.82 -0.19
N PHE A 164 -9.55 7.17 0.90
CA PHE A 164 -9.46 5.72 1.02
C PHE A 164 -10.53 5.02 0.18
N ARG A 165 -10.10 4.00 -0.56
CA ARG A 165 -10.94 3.24 -1.49
C ARG A 165 -10.65 1.77 -1.30
N MET A 166 -11.65 0.97 -1.60
CA MET A 166 -11.46 -0.47 -1.68
C MET A 166 -10.63 -0.81 -2.90
N GLY A 167 -9.68 -1.72 -2.74
CA GLY A 167 -8.87 -2.17 -3.83
C GLY A 167 -7.89 -3.27 -3.44
N CYS A 168 -7.51 -4.02 -4.46
CA CYS A 168 -6.37 -4.90 -4.50
C CYS A 168 -5.85 -4.80 -5.93
N ASP A 169 -4.76 -4.06 -6.10
CA ASP A 169 -4.02 -3.88 -7.32
C ASP A 169 -3.49 -5.21 -7.90
N ARG A 170 -3.53 -5.27 -9.23
CA ARG A 170 -3.03 -6.38 -10.02
C ARG A 170 -1.55 -6.16 -10.29
N PHE A 171 -0.70 -6.68 -9.41
CA PHE A 171 0.72 -6.77 -9.74
C PHE A 171 0.93 -7.71 -10.94
N ARG A 172 1.86 -7.33 -11.83
CA ARG A 172 2.22 -8.15 -12.99
C ARG A 172 3.02 -9.36 -12.53
N SER A 173 2.49 -10.56 -12.78
CA SER A 173 3.06 -11.84 -12.34
C SER A 173 4.41 -12.23 -12.99
N ASN A 174 5.00 -11.37 -13.82
CA ASN A 174 6.18 -11.66 -14.64
C ASN A 174 7.36 -10.70 -14.40
N GLU A 175 7.37 -10.00 -13.27
CA GLU A 175 8.45 -9.07 -12.93
C GLU A 175 9.45 -9.68 -11.95
N ARG A 176 10.74 -9.49 -12.23
CA ARG A 176 11.82 -9.95 -11.37
C ARG A 176 12.16 -8.85 -10.36
N LEU A 177 12.07 -9.16 -9.08
CA LEU A 177 12.59 -8.30 -8.02
C LEU A 177 14.12 -8.26 -8.09
N VAL A 178 14.69 -7.10 -8.38
CA VAL A 178 16.15 -6.90 -8.48
C VAL A 178 16.70 -6.36 -7.16
N HIS A 179 16.13 -5.26 -6.68
CA HIS A 179 16.53 -4.59 -5.45
C HIS A 179 15.31 -4.17 -4.65
N THR A 180 15.45 -4.22 -3.32
CA THR A 180 14.48 -3.70 -2.36
C THR A 180 15.23 -2.83 -1.38
N VAL A 181 14.71 -1.63 -1.13
CA VAL A 181 15.25 -0.69 -0.13
C VAL A 181 14.10 -0.26 0.75
N ARG A 182 14.35 -0.25 2.06
CA ARG A 182 13.39 0.19 3.06
C ARG A 182 13.95 1.35 3.86
N THR A 183 13.23 2.47 3.87
CA THR A 183 13.47 3.56 4.82
C THR A 183 12.41 3.50 5.91
N ASN A 184 12.84 3.44 7.16
CA ASN A 184 11.96 3.53 8.33
C ASN A 184 12.32 4.80 9.11
N LYS A 185 11.32 5.66 9.35
CA LYS A 185 11.46 6.90 10.12
C LYS A 185 10.57 6.92 11.37
N ALA A 186 10.09 5.77 11.84
CA ALA A 186 9.17 5.69 12.97
C ALA A 186 9.77 6.19 14.31
N SER A 187 11.10 6.30 14.41
CA SER A 187 11.77 6.87 15.58
C SER A 187 11.78 8.40 15.62
N ASP A 188 11.36 9.07 14.54
CA ASP A 188 11.21 10.52 14.48
C ASP A 188 9.77 10.88 14.87
N ASP A 189 9.59 11.69 15.91
CA ASP A 189 8.27 12.00 16.49
C ASP A 189 7.31 12.58 15.45
N LYS A 190 7.83 13.44 14.56
CA LYS A 190 7.04 14.09 13.51
C LYS A 190 6.59 13.07 12.46
N CYS A 191 7.43 12.09 12.13
CA CYS A 191 7.08 10.98 11.25
C CYS A 191 6.09 10.02 11.93
N PHE A 192 6.28 9.75 13.22
CA PHE A 192 5.43 8.85 14.01
C PHE A 192 4.01 9.39 14.17
N SER A 193 3.86 10.66 14.54
CA SER A 193 2.55 11.29 14.77
C SER A 193 1.85 11.75 13.48
N CYS A 194 2.35 11.36 12.32
CA CYS A 194 1.92 11.94 11.05
C CYS A 194 0.59 11.36 10.54
N VAL A 195 0.37 10.07 10.81
CA VAL A 195 -0.86 9.34 10.50
C VAL A 195 -1.20 8.51 11.71
N THR A 196 -2.28 8.86 12.39
CA THR A 196 -2.68 8.23 13.65
C THR A 196 -4.14 7.84 13.58
N GLN A 197 -4.46 6.65 14.09
CA GLN A 197 -5.84 6.26 14.34
C GLN A 197 -6.21 6.78 15.73
N GLU A 198 -7.23 7.62 15.79
CA GLU A 198 -7.63 8.29 17.02
C GLU A 198 -9.16 8.42 17.11
N GLU A 199 -9.65 8.62 18.33
CA GLU A 199 -11.03 8.97 18.61
C GLU A 199 -11.16 10.49 18.63
N ASP A 200 -12.20 11.00 17.97
CA ASP A 200 -12.57 12.41 18.12
C ASP A 200 -13.24 12.66 19.48
N LYS A 201 -13.58 13.93 19.75
CA LYS A 201 -14.20 14.33 21.02
C LYS A 201 -15.57 13.72 21.28
N GLU A 202 -16.22 13.20 20.26
CA GLU A 202 -17.53 12.55 20.32
C GLU A 202 -17.41 11.02 20.37
N GLY A 203 -16.18 10.49 20.39
CA GLY A 203 -15.89 9.05 20.44
C GLY A 203 -15.92 8.37 19.07
N ASN A 204 -15.96 9.11 17.97
CA ASN A 204 -15.88 8.52 16.64
C ASN A 204 -14.42 8.22 16.29
N VAL A 205 -14.13 6.95 16.01
CA VAL A 205 -12.80 6.51 15.57
C VAL A 205 -12.58 6.90 14.11
N GLY A 206 -11.39 7.40 13.80
CA GLY A 206 -10.96 7.62 12.41
C GLY A 206 -9.44 7.75 12.27
N VAL A 207 -8.98 7.88 11.03
CA VAL A 207 -7.56 8.09 10.71
C VAL A 207 -7.31 9.57 10.46
N SER A 208 -6.50 10.16 11.32
CA SER A 208 -6.11 11.56 11.25
C SER A 208 -4.84 11.73 10.43
N LEU A 209 -4.84 12.73 9.56
CA LEU A 209 -3.71 13.06 8.69
C LEU A 209 -3.13 14.42 9.08
N SER A 210 -1.88 14.43 9.54
CA SER A 210 -1.17 15.66 9.86
C SER A 210 -0.89 16.49 8.60
N LYS A 211 -0.85 17.81 8.75
CA LYS A 211 -0.44 18.76 7.69
C LYS A 211 1.00 18.52 7.23
N ASP A 212 1.82 17.89 8.06
CA ASP A 212 3.20 17.57 7.77
C ASP A 212 3.39 16.34 6.87
N LEU A 213 2.31 15.61 6.56
CA LEU A 213 2.36 14.36 5.81
C LEU A 213 3.09 14.48 4.48
N MET A 214 2.82 15.52 3.71
CA MET A 214 3.48 15.72 2.42
C MET A 214 4.98 15.97 2.57
N ALA A 215 5.39 16.70 3.62
CA ALA A 215 6.80 17.00 3.88
C ALA A 215 7.55 15.74 4.35
N VAL A 216 6.97 15.01 5.30
CA VAL A 216 7.53 13.76 5.82
C VAL A 216 7.64 12.70 4.73
N ALA A 217 6.57 12.51 3.94
CA ALA A 217 6.57 11.56 2.83
C ALA A 217 7.60 11.93 1.76
N GLY A 218 7.72 13.22 1.43
CA GLY A 218 8.73 13.72 0.49
C GLY A 218 10.16 13.47 0.96
N ASP A 219 10.43 13.67 2.26
CA ASP A 219 11.73 13.40 2.85
C ASP A 219 12.05 11.90 2.89
N ALA A 220 11.08 11.05 3.27
CA ALA A 220 11.22 9.60 3.23
C ALA A 220 11.48 9.08 1.80
N LEU A 221 10.75 9.60 0.81
CA LEU A 221 10.94 9.27 -0.60
C LEU A 221 12.34 9.70 -1.07
N LYS A 222 12.77 10.91 -0.73
CA LYS A 222 14.11 11.40 -1.05
C LYS A 222 15.20 10.48 -0.47
N THR A 223 15.09 10.05 0.79
CA THR A 223 16.01 9.10 1.41
C THR A 223 16.02 7.76 0.66
N ASN A 224 14.85 7.20 0.35
CA ASN A 224 14.71 5.95 -0.38
C ASN A 224 15.36 6.02 -1.76
N ILE A 225 15.04 7.03 -2.57
CA ILE A 225 15.57 7.14 -3.93
C ILE A 225 17.09 7.39 -3.90
N THR A 226 17.59 8.18 -2.95
CA THR A 226 19.04 8.42 -2.81
C THR A 226 19.79 7.12 -2.49
N THR A 227 19.18 6.23 -1.71
CA THR A 227 19.75 4.92 -1.37
C THR A 227 19.62 3.92 -2.52
N LEU A 228 18.51 3.95 -3.26
CA LEU A 228 18.26 3.08 -4.40
C LEU A 228 19.10 3.45 -5.63
N GLY A 229 19.36 4.75 -5.85
CA GLY A 229 20.06 5.28 -7.02
C GLY A 229 21.35 4.53 -7.37
N PRO A 230 22.29 4.36 -6.43
CA PRO A 230 23.53 3.60 -6.68
C PRO A 230 23.34 2.10 -6.97
N LEU A 231 22.19 1.51 -6.63
CA LEU A 231 21.92 0.10 -6.92
C LEU A 231 21.34 -0.10 -8.32
N VAL A 232 20.66 0.91 -8.87
CA VAL A 232 19.94 0.81 -10.15
C VAL A 232 20.59 1.57 -11.30
N LEU A 233 21.43 2.57 -11.01
CA LEU A 233 22.03 3.43 -12.04
C LEU A 233 23.29 2.80 -12.64
N PRO A 234 23.51 2.92 -13.98
CA PRO A 234 24.77 2.55 -14.62
C PRO A 234 25.96 3.32 -14.03
N THR A 235 27.14 2.69 -14.00
CA THR A 235 28.36 3.26 -13.41
C THR A 235 28.73 4.63 -13.99
N SER A 236 28.45 4.88 -15.26
CA SER A 236 28.67 6.18 -15.92
C SER A 236 27.85 7.31 -15.30
N GLU A 237 26.58 7.04 -14.96
CA GLU A 237 25.67 7.99 -14.31
C GLU A 237 26.05 8.23 -12.84
N GLN A 238 26.52 7.18 -12.16
CA GLN A 238 27.03 7.29 -10.80
C GLN A 238 28.26 8.19 -10.73
N LEU A 239 29.19 8.05 -11.68
CA LEU A 239 30.37 8.90 -11.80
C LEU A 239 30.00 10.37 -12.06
N LEU A 240 29.03 10.62 -12.94
CA LEU A 240 28.50 11.97 -13.21
C LEU A 240 27.85 12.59 -11.97
N TYR A 241 27.01 11.84 -11.27
CA TYR A 241 26.39 12.29 -10.02
C TYR A 241 27.45 12.58 -8.94
N PHE A 242 28.41 11.69 -8.77
CA PHE A 242 29.50 11.84 -7.80
C PHE A 242 30.40 13.03 -8.12
N ALA A 243 30.79 13.21 -9.39
CA ALA A 243 31.55 14.37 -9.85
C ALA A 243 30.80 15.69 -9.60
N THR A 244 29.48 15.71 -9.80
CA THR A 244 28.64 16.88 -9.53
C THR A 244 28.55 17.18 -8.02
N LEU A 245 28.48 16.14 -7.19
CA LEU A 245 28.49 16.25 -5.73
C LEU A 245 29.82 16.80 -5.21
N VAL A 246 30.95 16.27 -5.71
CA VAL A 246 32.31 16.73 -5.40
C VAL A 246 32.48 18.19 -5.82
N GLY A 247 32.09 18.55 -7.04
CA GLY A 247 32.17 19.93 -7.54
C GLY A 247 31.36 20.93 -6.70
N ARG A 248 30.21 20.51 -6.15
CA ARG A 248 29.41 21.35 -5.25
C ARG A 248 29.99 21.45 -3.85
N LYS A 249 30.35 20.30 -3.25
CA LYS A 249 30.67 20.21 -1.83
C LYS A 249 32.12 20.61 -1.53
N LEU A 250 33.05 20.28 -2.43
CA LEU A 250 34.48 20.55 -2.27
C LEU A 250 34.93 21.78 -3.08
N LEU A 251 34.39 21.99 -4.28
CA LEU A 251 34.80 23.11 -5.16
C LEU A 251 33.86 24.32 -5.10
N LYS A 252 32.80 24.30 -4.28
CA LYS A 252 31.76 25.36 -4.14
C LYS A 252 31.21 25.87 -5.49
N MET A 253 31.24 25.04 -6.52
CA MET A 253 30.82 25.43 -7.87
C MET A 253 29.29 25.53 -7.91
N LYS A 254 28.76 26.59 -8.55
CA LYS A 254 27.32 26.76 -8.81
C LYS A 254 26.84 25.84 -9.95
N VAL A 255 27.07 24.54 -9.82
CA VAL A 255 26.55 23.54 -10.76
C VAL A 255 25.10 23.23 -10.39
N LYS A 256 24.20 23.11 -11.37
CA LYS A 256 22.83 22.65 -11.11
C LYS A 256 22.86 21.19 -10.65
N PRO A 257 22.01 20.76 -9.70
CA PRO A 257 21.99 19.37 -9.27
C PRO A 257 21.59 18.49 -10.46
N TYR A 258 22.36 17.41 -10.72
CA TYR A 258 22.03 16.46 -11.78
C TYR A 258 20.72 15.76 -11.41
N HIS A 259 19.63 16.06 -12.13
CA HIS A 259 18.30 15.47 -11.94
C HIS A 259 17.88 14.57 -13.10
N GLU A 260 18.67 14.50 -14.17
CA GLU A 260 18.32 13.73 -15.36
C GLU A 260 18.24 12.22 -15.12
N TRP A 261 18.94 11.72 -14.11
CA TRP A 261 18.84 10.34 -13.67
C TRP A 261 17.42 9.96 -13.21
N MET A 262 16.63 10.86 -12.62
CA MET A 262 15.24 10.57 -12.23
C MET A 262 14.37 10.28 -13.47
N ARG A 263 14.61 11.02 -14.55
CA ARG A 263 13.92 10.83 -15.84
C ARG A 263 14.35 9.53 -16.54
N LYS A 264 15.63 9.16 -16.39
CA LYS A 264 16.15 7.87 -16.88
C LYS A 264 15.69 6.68 -16.05
N ILE A 265 15.50 6.80 -14.73
CA ILE A 265 14.87 5.76 -13.89
C ILE A 265 13.44 5.52 -14.35
N HIS A 266 12.66 6.59 -14.60
CA HIS A 266 11.31 6.46 -15.13
C HIS A 266 11.27 5.79 -16.52
N GLY A 267 12.28 6.06 -17.36
CA GLY A 267 12.48 5.37 -18.64
C GLY A 267 12.88 3.90 -18.48
N TRP A 268 13.80 3.60 -17.55
CA TRP A 268 14.30 2.26 -17.23
C TRP A 268 13.20 1.36 -16.66
N MET A 269 12.33 1.90 -15.79
CA MET A 269 11.13 1.23 -15.28
C MET A 269 10.15 0.83 -16.40
N ARG A 270 10.18 1.52 -17.56
CA ARG A 270 9.31 1.20 -18.71
C ARG A 270 9.97 0.32 -19.76
N SER A 271 11.30 0.25 -19.81
CA SER A 271 12.05 -0.32 -20.93
C SER A 271 12.68 -1.69 -20.65
N THR A 272 12.52 -2.27 -19.45
CA THR A 272 13.10 -3.58 -19.14
C THR A 272 12.32 -4.70 -19.84
N PRO A 273 12.94 -5.49 -20.73
CA PRO A 273 12.26 -6.58 -21.43
C PRO A 273 11.96 -7.74 -20.49
N SER A 274 10.77 -8.32 -20.63
CA SER A 274 10.32 -9.54 -19.97
C SER A 274 11.23 -10.73 -20.29
N LEU A 275 12.11 -11.10 -19.36
CA LEU A 275 12.93 -12.31 -19.42
C LEU A 275 12.61 -13.20 -18.20
N SER A 276 12.24 -14.44 -18.52
CA SER A 276 11.53 -15.37 -17.63
C SER A 276 12.48 -16.25 -16.79
N VAL A 277 11.93 -16.68 -15.64
CA VAL A 277 12.36 -17.79 -14.74
C VAL A 277 13.37 -17.45 -13.64
N VAL A 278 12.87 -17.10 -12.44
CA VAL A 278 13.47 -17.37 -11.11
C VAL A 278 12.34 -17.39 -10.02
N PRO A 279 12.58 -17.76 -8.73
CA PRO A 279 11.58 -18.46 -7.90
C PRO A 279 10.32 -17.60 -7.69
N LYS A 280 9.15 -18.13 -8.08
CA LYS A 280 7.96 -17.31 -8.32
C LYS A 280 7.40 -16.70 -7.02
N ILE A 281 7.65 -15.41 -6.84
CA ILE A 281 6.81 -14.56 -5.99
C ILE A 281 5.56 -14.24 -6.82
N SER A 282 4.39 -14.61 -6.35
CA SER A 282 3.12 -14.24 -6.99
C SER A 282 2.46 -13.18 -6.09
N LEU A 283 2.40 -11.96 -6.61
CA LEU A 283 2.10 -10.74 -5.85
C LEU A 283 0.70 -10.21 -6.17
N ILE A 284 0.05 -9.68 -5.14
CA ILE A 284 -1.15 -8.85 -5.22
C ILE A 284 -0.92 -7.69 -4.22
N ASP A 285 -0.89 -6.43 -4.69
CA ASP A 285 -0.73 -5.23 -3.84
C ASP A 285 -2.00 -4.36 -3.87
N ALA A 286 -2.09 -3.19 -3.25
CA ALA A 286 -3.28 -2.29 -3.26
C ALA A 286 -2.98 -0.92 -3.88
#